data_AF-A0A950SWN5-F1
#
_entry.id   AF-A0A950SWN5-F1
#
_cell.length_a   1.000
_cell.length_b   1.000
_cell.length_c   1.000
_cell.angle_alpha   90.00
_cell.angle_beta   90.00
_cell.angle_gamma   90.00
#
_symmetry.space_group_name_H-M   'P 1'
#
loop_
_entity.id
_entity.type
_entity.pdbx_description
1 polymer ?
#
loop_
_entity_poly.entity_id
_entity_poly.type
_entity_poly.pdbx_seq_one_letter_code
_entity_poly.pdbx_strand_id
1 'polypeptide(L)'
;MRGLASVRPENLQNGRDPATFQGLNPSGLEAAIGYTIPNLLIDHSMRNPPVPPGFWRGVNINQNAIYFECFMDEVAHAVGQDPLEFRRKLMQQHPKHLAVLNAVAEKIGWEKPSPQGIDCSRRYK
;
A
#
# COMPACT_ATOMS: atom_id res chain seq x y z
N MET A 1 11.87 -25.33 7.27
CA MET A 1 10.43 -25.26 6.93
C MET A 1 10.08 -23.77 6.96
N ARG A 2 10.57 -22.97 6.01
CA ARG A 2 10.09 -22.68 4.65
C ARG A 2 8.76 -21.88 4.68
N GLY A 3 8.74 -20.67 4.10
CA GLY A 3 7.55 -19.80 4.03
C GLY A 3 6.42 -20.36 3.15
N LEU A 4 5.50 -19.50 2.71
CA LEU A 4 4.28 -19.88 1.97
C LEU A 4 4.60 -20.66 0.67
N ALA A 5 5.74 -20.34 0.04
CA ALA A 5 6.44 -21.09 -1.00
C ALA A 5 6.74 -22.58 -0.70
N SER A 6 6.56 -23.06 0.53
CA SER A 6 6.72 -24.49 0.87
C SER A 6 5.48 -25.23 1.25
N VAL A 7 4.43 -24.49 1.58
CA VAL A 7 3.12 -25.08 1.75
C VAL A 7 2.54 -25.38 0.37
N ARG A 8 2.83 -24.54 -0.64
CA ARG A 8 2.45 -24.72 -2.05
C ARG A 8 3.55 -24.24 -3.01
N PRO A 9 4.66 -24.98 -3.17
CA PRO A 9 5.74 -24.62 -4.10
C PRO A 9 5.28 -24.49 -5.56
N GLU A 10 4.22 -25.19 -5.95
CA GLU A 10 3.61 -25.14 -7.28
C GLU A 10 3.02 -23.77 -7.64
N ASN A 11 2.73 -22.93 -6.64
CA ASN A 11 2.17 -21.59 -6.87
C ASN A 11 3.24 -20.52 -7.13
N LEU A 12 4.53 -20.89 -7.08
CA LEU A 12 5.62 -19.98 -7.41
C LEU A 12 5.61 -19.64 -8.91
N GLN A 13 5.54 -18.35 -9.21
CA GLN A 13 5.59 -17.84 -10.58
C GLN A 13 6.91 -17.11 -10.77
N ASN A 14 7.77 -17.59 -11.67
CA ASN A 14 9.09 -17.00 -11.92
C ASN A 14 9.94 -16.81 -10.65
N GLY A 15 9.86 -17.76 -9.70
CA GLY A 15 10.57 -17.69 -8.41
C GLY A 15 9.97 -16.70 -7.40
N ARG A 16 8.82 -16.08 -7.72
CA ARG A 16 8.07 -15.18 -6.83
C ARG A 16 6.82 -15.87 -6.32
N ASP A 17 6.53 -15.66 -5.05
CA ASP A 17 5.28 -16.10 -4.43
C ASP A 17 4.21 -15.00 -4.59
N PRO A 18 3.13 -15.23 -5.36
CA PRO A 18 2.06 -14.26 -5.53
C PRO A 18 1.42 -13.82 -4.21
N ALA A 19 1.42 -14.69 -3.18
CA ALA A 19 0.88 -14.36 -1.87
C ALA A 19 1.78 -13.38 -1.09
N THR A 20 3.07 -13.28 -1.43
CA THR A 20 3.98 -12.29 -0.83
C THR A 20 3.71 -10.88 -1.36
N PHE A 21 3.30 -10.76 -2.62
CA PHE A 21 3.08 -9.48 -3.31
C PHE A 21 1.60 -9.04 -3.34
N GLN A 22 0.74 -9.62 -2.48
CA GLN A 22 -0.65 -9.17 -2.39
C GLN A 22 -0.73 -7.68 -2.04
N GLY A 23 -1.65 -6.98 -2.72
CA GLY A 23 -1.80 -5.51 -2.63
C GLY A 23 -0.79 -4.71 -3.44
N LEU A 24 0.28 -5.34 -3.96
CA LEU A 24 1.33 -4.69 -4.75
C LEU A 24 1.29 -5.07 -6.23
N ASN A 25 0.59 -6.16 -6.57
CA ASN A 25 0.38 -6.58 -7.94
C ASN A 25 -0.66 -5.70 -8.67
N PRO A 26 -0.56 -5.53 -10.01
CA PRO A 26 -1.54 -4.80 -10.81
C PRO A 26 -2.98 -5.35 -10.71
N SER A 27 -3.10 -6.63 -10.39
CA SER A 27 -4.38 -7.33 -10.23
C SER A 27 -4.24 -8.42 -9.17
N GLY A 28 -5.34 -8.73 -8.48
CA GLY A 28 -5.38 -9.80 -7.48
C GLY A 28 -6.81 -10.04 -7.00
N LEU A 29 -7.05 -11.22 -6.42
CA LEU A 29 -8.36 -11.61 -5.89
C LEU A 29 -8.76 -10.80 -4.64
N GLU A 30 -7.79 -10.45 -3.80
CA GLU A 30 -8.04 -9.69 -2.57
C GLU A 30 -7.82 -8.19 -2.75
N ALA A 31 -6.68 -7.79 -3.30
CA ALA A 31 -6.35 -6.39 -3.56
C ALA A 31 -5.34 -6.25 -4.69
N ALA A 32 -5.38 -5.08 -5.32
CA ALA A 32 -4.47 -4.64 -6.36
C ALA A 32 -3.85 -3.29 -5.98
N ILE A 33 -2.67 -3.00 -6.53
CA ILE A 33 -2.03 -1.71 -6.32
C ILE A 33 -2.93 -0.58 -6.82
N GLY A 34 -3.12 0.43 -5.96
CA GLY A 34 -4.04 1.53 -6.23
C GLY A 34 -3.42 2.72 -6.96
N TYR A 35 -2.15 2.61 -7.34
CA TYR A 35 -1.37 3.72 -7.88
C TYR A 35 -0.75 3.33 -9.21
N THR A 36 -0.74 4.28 -10.13
CA THR A 36 -0.04 4.17 -11.40
C THR A 36 1.38 4.71 -11.24
N ILE A 37 2.37 3.82 -11.23
CA ILE A 37 3.79 4.17 -11.21
C ILE A 37 4.43 3.59 -12.48
N PRO A 38 4.95 4.42 -13.41
CA PRO A 38 5.40 3.93 -14.72
C PRO A 38 6.60 2.99 -14.61
N ASN A 39 7.49 3.23 -13.64
CA ASN A 39 8.67 2.41 -13.38
C ASN A 39 8.60 1.90 -11.93
N LEU A 40 8.11 0.67 -11.76
CA LEU A 40 7.91 0.06 -10.45
C LEU A 40 8.71 -1.24 -10.33
N LEU A 41 9.65 -1.28 -9.38
CA LEU A 41 10.35 -2.49 -8.99
C LEU A 41 10.02 -2.80 -7.53
N ILE A 42 9.45 -3.98 -7.30
CA ILE A 42 9.18 -4.50 -5.96
C ILE A 42 9.87 -5.85 -5.86
N ASP A 43 10.71 -5.98 -4.85
CA ASP A 43 11.46 -7.21 -4.60
C ASP A 43 11.32 -7.63 -3.13
N HIS A 44 11.59 -8.90 -2.86
CA HIS A 44 11.50 -9.45 -1.51
C HIS A 44 12.61 -10.47 -1.26
N SER A 45 13.02 -10.59 0.00
CA SER A 45 13.92 -11.65 0.44
C SER A 45 13.22 -12.50 1.50
N MET A 46 12.86 -13.72 1.15
CA MET A 46 12.24 -14.65 2.10
C MET A 46 13.28 -15.14 3.12
N ARG A 47 13.00 -14.94 4.41
CA ARG A 47 13.75 -15.54 5.52
C ARG A 47 12.88 -16.58 6.21
N ASN A 48 13.48 -17.69 6.61
CA ASN A 48 12.80 -18.79 7.28
C ASN A 48 13.16 -18.76 8.77
N PRO A 49 12.35 -18.14 9.64
CA PRO A 49 12.57 -18.19 11.08
C PRO A 49 12.38 -19.61 11.64
N PRO A 50 12.90 -19.89 12.85
CA PRO A 50 12.70 -21.18 13.51
C PRO A 50 11.25 -21.42 13.93
N VAL A 51 10.47 -20.34 14.11
CA VAL A 51 9.03 -20.42 14.38
C VAL A 51 8.27 -20.48 13.05
N PRO A 52 7.41 -21.50 12.82
CA PRO A 52 6.65 -21.61 11.57
C PRO A 52 5.70 -20.42 11.38
N PRO A 53 5.77 -19.71 10.24
CA PRO A 53 4.80 -18.68 9.91
C PRO A 53 3.45 -19.32 9.51
N GLY A 54 2.36 -18.75 10.00
CA GLY A 54 0.99 -19.14 9.65
C GLY A 54 0.25 -18.02 8.90
N PHE A 55 -0.93 -18.35 8.36
CA PHE A 55 -1.79 -17.35 7.72
C PHE A 55 -2.48 -16.48 8.78
N TRP A 56 -2.36 -15.16 8.60
CA TRP A 56 -3.18 -14.16 9.28
C TRP A 56 -4.14 -13.55 8.25
N ARG A 57 -5.32 -13.08 8.69
CA ARG A 57 -6.27 -12.33 7.86
C ARG A 57 -5.58 -11.22 7.05
N GLY A 58 -5.67 -11.29 5.73
CA GLY A 58 -4.93 -10.41 4.83
C GLY A 58 -3.46 -10.87 4.73
N VAL A 59 -3.24 -11.93 3.96
CA VAL A 59 -1.92 -12.58 3.86
C VAL A 59 -0.95 -11.64 3.16
N ASN A 60 0.00 -11.09 3.91
CA ASN A 60 0.97 -10.08 3.49
C ASN A 60 0.41 -8.71 3.08
N ILE A 61 -0.88 -8.56 2.76
CA ILE A 61 -1.47 -7.27 2.39
C ILE A 61 -1.31 -6.21 3.48
N ASN A 62 -1.50 -6.56 4.75
CA ASN A 62 -1.49 -5.58 5.84
C ASN A 62 -0.11 -4.94 6.03
N GLN A 63 0.94 -5.77 6.13
CA GLN A 63 2.30 -5.24 6.26
C GLN A 63 2.73 -4.50 4.99
N ASN A 64 2.42 -5.03 3.80
CA ASN A 64 2.76 -4.37 2.53
C ASN A 64 2.09 -3.00 2.42
N ALA A 65 0.81 -2.89 2.80
CA ALA A 65 0.09 -1.63 2.79
C ALA A 65 0.72 -0.59 3.73
N ILE A 66 1.15 -0.99 4.93
CA ILE A 66 1.82 -0.07 5.87
C ILE A 66 3.12 0.45 5.25
N TYR A 67 4.00 -0.43 4.78
CA TYR A 67 5.28 -0.02 4.21
C TYR A 67 5.09 0.90 3.00
N PHE A 68 4.15 0.54 2.13
CA PHE A 68 3.89 1.30 0.92
C PHE A 68 3.27 2.66 1.24
N GLU A 69 2.25 2.74 2.08
CA GLU A 69 1.59 4.01 2.41
C GLU A 69 2.47 4.96 3.22
N CYS A 70 3.31 4.43 4.12
CA CYS A 70 4.32 5.24 4.80
C CYS A 70 5.31 5.84 3.79
N PHE A 71 5.81 5.04 2.85
CA PHE A 71 6.70 5.55 1.81
C PHE A 71 6.03 6.62 0.94
N MET A 72 4.76 6.44 0.57
CA MET A 72 4.00 7.45 -0.17
C MET A 72 3.87 8.77 0.61
N ASP A 73 3.74 8.71 1.93
CA ASP A 73 3.69 9.89 2.79
C ASP A 73 5.04 10.59 2.90
N GLU A 74 6.13 9.83 3.05
CA GLU A 74 7.50 10.36 3.04
C GLU A 74 7.83 11.04 1.71
N VAL A 75 7.41 10.47 0.58
CA VAL A 75 7.60 11.10 -0.73
C VAL A 75 6.80 12.39 -0.84
N ALA A 76 5.53 12.39 -0.42
CA ALA A 76 4.70 13.60 -0.41
C ALA A 76 5.34 14.72 0.45
N HIS A 77 5.87 14.33 1.62
CA HIS A 77 6.61 15.21 2.52
C HIS A 77 7.88 15.78 1.84
N ALA A 78 8.68 14.92 1.20
CA ALA A 78 9.91 15.33 0.52
C ALA A 78 9.67 16.31 -0.64
N VAL A 79 8.55 16.17 -1.37
CA VAL A 79 8.17 17.10 -2.45
C VAL A 79 7.37 18.31 -1.98
N GLY A 80 7.07 18.41 -0.67
CA GLY A 80 6.29 19.49 -0.09
C GLY A 80 4.84 19.55 -0.59
N GLN A 81 4.27 18.42 -0.99
CA GLN A 81 2.87 18.35 -1.44
C GLN A 81 1.98 17.80 -0.34
N ASP A 82 0.72 18.24 -0.33
CA ASP A 82 -0.29 17.64 0.53
C ASP A 82 -0.44 16.13 0.21
N PRO A 83 -0.40 15.25 1.22
CA PRO A 83 -0.43 13.81 1.00
C PRO A 83 -1.71 13.29 0.32
N LEU A 84 -2.85 13.98 0.44
CA LEU A 84 -4.09 13.63 -0.25
C LEU A 84 -3.98 13.97 -1.74
N GLU A 85 -3.54 15.18 -2.06
CA GLU A 85 -3.35 15.62 -3.46
C GLU A 85 -2.29 14.80 -4.19
N PHE A 86 -1.20 14.46 -3.51
CA PHE A 86 -0.17 13.59 -4.05
C PHE A 86 -0.75 12.22 -4.46
N ARG A 87 -1.58 11.62 -3.59
CA ARG A 87 -2.25 10.35 -3.88
C ARG A 87 -3.26 10.48 -5.02
N ARG A 88 -4.07 11.55 -5.04
CA ARG A 88 -5.05 11.82 -6.12
C ARG A 88 -4.40 11.81 -7.51
N LYS A 89 -3.22 12.40 -7.66
CA LYS A 89 -2.46 12.43 -8.92
C LYS A 89 -2.08 11.04 -9.42
N LEU A 90 -1.69 10.16 -8.50
CA LEU A 90 -1.20 8.81 -8.83
C LEU A 90 -2.34 7.79 -8.97
N MET A 91 -3.53 8.08 -8.44
CA MET A 91 -4.71 7.21 -8.53
C MET A 91 -5.62 7.50 -9.74
N GLN A 92 -5.23 8.37 -10.68
CA GLN A 92 -6.10 8.79 -11.79
C GLN A 92 -6.61 7.63 -12.66
N GLN A 93 -5.81 6.58 -12.86
CA GLN A 93 -6.23 5.40 -13.62
C GLN A 93 -7.01 4.37 -12.78
N HIS A 94 -7.26 4.66 -11.51
CA HIS A 94 -7.94 3.79 -10.55
C HIS A 94 -9.22 4.47 -10.02
N PRO A 95 -10.27 4.61 -10.84
CA PRO A 95 -11.44 5.44 -10.54
C PRO A 95 -12.18 5.00 -9.26
N LYS A 96 -12.21 3.71 -8.95
CA LYS A 96 -12.84 3.20 -7.71
C LYS A 96 -12.09 3.65 -6.46
N HIS A 97 -10.76 3.60 -6.49
CA HIS A 97 -9.94 3.99 -5.34
C HIS A 97 -10.00 5.51 -5.14
N LEU A 98 -9.93 6.26 -6.24
CA LEU A 98 -10.05 7.72 -6.22
C LEU A 98 -11.43 8.16 -5.70
N ALA A 99 -12.52 7.49 -6.09
CA ALA A 99 -13.86 7.80 -5.61
C ALA A 99 -13.99 7.60 -4.09
N VAL A 100 -13.46 6.50 -3.55
CA VAL A 100 -13.46 6.24 -2.10
C VAL A 100 -12.62 7.28 -1.36
N LEU A 101 -11.42 7.58 -1.87
CA LEU A 101 -10.53 8.58 -1.29
C LEU A 101 -11.21 9.95 -1.21
N ASN A 102 -11.87 10.37 -2.30
CA ASN A 102 -12.59 11.65 -2.35
C ASN A 102 -13.79 11.67 -1.42
N ALA A 103 -14.59 10.61 -1.38
CA ALA A 103 -15.75 10.52 -0.50
C ALA A 103 -15.37 10.58 0.98
N VAL A 104 -14.25 9.96 1.36
CA VAL A 104 -13.74 10.03 2.74
C VAL A 104 -13.20 11.42 3.03
N ALA A 105 -12.38 12.00 2.14
CA ALA A 105 -11.83 13.34 2.31
C ALA A 105 -12.91 14.41 2.49
N GLU A 106 -14.00 14.32 1.72
CA GLU A 106 -15.17 15.21 1.86
C GLU A 106 -15.85 15.02 3.21
N LYS A 107 -16.14 13.78 3.61
CA LYS A 107 -16.86 13.47 4.85
C LYS A 107 -16.09 13.86 6.12
N ILE A 108 -14.78 13.68 6.13
CA ILE A 108 -13.94 14.10 7.26
C ILE A 108 -13.62 15.59 7.23
N GLY A 109 -13.96 16.28 6.14
CA GLY A 109 -13.65 17.68 5.93
C GLY A 109 -12.14 17.94 5.89
N TRP A 110 -11.38 17.12 5.16
CA TRP A 110 -9.90 17.20 5.07
C TRP A 110 -9.39 18.60 4.71
N GLU A 111 -10.15 19.33 3.91
CA GLU A 111 -9.80 20.70 3.50
C GLU A 111 -9.93 21.73 4.63
N LYS A 112 -10.62 21.39 5.73
CA LYS A 112 -10.76 22.26 6.90
C LYS A 112 -9.47 22.17 7.74
N PRO A 113 -8.95 23.30 8.24
CA PRO A 113 -7.82 23.28 9.14
C PRO A 113 -8.15 22.48 10.40
N SER A 114 -7.17 21.74 10.92
CA SER A 114 -7.36 20.98 12.15
C SER A 114 -7.60 21.90 13.35
N PRO A 115 -8.34 21.43 14.37
CA PRO A 115 -8.44 22.13 15.64
C PRO A 115 -7.07 22.40 16.24
N GLN A 116 -6.95 23.51 16.97
CA GLN A 116 -5.70 23.91 17.60
C GLN A 116 -5.18 22.81 18.53
N GLY A 117 -3.91 22.43 18.36
CA GLY A 117 -3.27 21.35 19.14
C GLY A 117 -3.40 19.94 18.53
N ILE A 118 -4.07 19.79 17.39
CA ILE A 118 -4.13 18.52 16.65
C ILE A 118 -3.31 18.68 15.36
N ASP A 119 -2.17 17.98 15.27
CA ASP A 119 -1.39 17.88 14.03
C ASP A 119 -2.08 16.89 13.08
N CYS A 120 -2.97 17.37 12.21
CA CYS A 120 -3.48 16.60 11.09
C CYS A 120 -2.66 16.90 9.83
N SER A 121 -1.36 16.60 9.85
CA SER A 121 -0.42 16.43 8.72
C SER A 121 -0.45 17.41 7.52
N ARG A 122 -1.21 18.50 7.56
CA ARG A 122 -1.28 19.57 6.57
C ARG A 122 -0.09 20.49 6.81
N ARG A 123 1.11 19.95 6.63
CA ARG A 123 2.39 20.63 6.88
C ARG A 123 2.82 21.54 5.74
N TYR A 124 2.08 21.54 4.63
CA TYR A 124 2.47 22.25 3.41
C TYR A 124 1.36 23.21 2.97
N LYS A 125 1.70 24.49 2.95
CA LYS A 125 1.04 25.59 2.25
C LYS A 125 2.01 26.15 1.23
#